data_AF-A0A2K5I388-F1
#
_entry.id   AF-A0A2K5I388-F1
#
_cell.length_a   1.000
_cell.length_b   1.000
_cell.length_c   1.000
_cell.angle_alpha   90.00
_cell.angle_beta   90.00
_cell.angle_gamma   90.00
#
_symmetry.space_group_name_H-M   'P 1'
#
loop_
_entity.id
_entity.type
_entity.pdbx_description
1 polymer ?
#
loop_
_entity_poly.entity_id
_entity_poly.type
_entity_poly.pdbx_seq_one_letter_code
_entity_poly.pdbx_strand_id
1 'polypeptide(L)'
;FFTGWWIIIDAAVIYPTMKDFNHSYHACGVIATIAFLARIWLFIGFMLAFGSLIASMWILFGGYVAKEKDIVYPGIAVFFQNAFIFFGGLVFKFGRTEDLWQ
;
A
#
# COMPACT_ATOMS: atom_id res chain seq x y z
N PHE A 1 -5.91 19.54 -0.35
CA PHE A 1 -5.43 18.84 0.86
C PHE A 1 -4.57 19.77 1.72
N PHE A 2 -3.38 20.18 1.27
CA PHE A 2 -2.53 21.13 2.00
C PHE A 2 -3.19 22.51 2.20
N THR A 3 -3.78 23.08 1.15
CA THR A 3 -4.49 24.38 1.20
C THR A 3 -5.71 24.38 2.12
N GLY A 4 -6.46 23.28 2.17
CA GLY A 4 -7.64 23.15 3.03
C GLY A 4 -7.29 23.06 4.52
N TRP A 5 -6.20 22.38 4.86
CA TRP A 5 -5.73 22.29 6.26
C TRP A 5 -5.25 23.64 6.79
N TRP A 6 -4.56 24.41 5.95
CA TRP A 6 -4.13 25.77 6.28
C TRP A 6 -5.32 26.70 6.56
N ILE A 7 -6.36 26.68 5.73
CA ILE A 7 -7.57 27.48 5.93
C ILE A 7 -8.32 27.07 7.21
N ILE A 8 -8.38 25.76 7.51
CA ILE A 8 -9.01 25.26 8.74
C ILE A 8 -8.23 25.69 9.98
N ILE A 9 -6.89 25.67 9.94
CA ILE A 9 -6.06 26.18 11.03
C ILE A 9 -6.26 27.68 11.22
N ASP A 10 -6.26 28.46 10.14
CA ASP A 10 -6.42 29.92 10.19
C ASP A 10 -7.80 30.30 10.76
N ALA A 11 -8.86 29.61 10.33
CA ALA A 11 -10.21 29.78 10.88
C ALA A 11 -10.32 29.37 12.36
N ALA A 12 -9.63 28.30 12.79
CA ALA A 12 -9.62 27.86 14.18
C ALA A 12 -8.87 28.84 15.12
N VAL A 13 -7.88 29.58 14.60
CA VAL A 13 -7.19 30.65 15.34
C VAL A 13 -8.07 31.89 15.52
N ILE A 14 -8.90 32.22 14.51
CA ILE A 14 -9.79 33.40 14.55
C ILE A 14 -11.05 33.14 15.37
N TYR A 15 -11.60 31.91 15.34
CA TYR A 15 -12.85 31.53 16.01
C TYR A 15 -12.63 30.41 17.05
N PRO A 16 -12.12 30.72 18.25
CA PRO A 16 -11.75 29.72 19.26
C PRO A 16 -12.95 29.13 20.03
N THR A 17 -14.13 29.75 19.95
CA THR A 17 -15.34 29.32 20.66
C THR A 17 -16.12 28.26 19.89
N MET A 18 -16.42 27.14 20.56
CA MET A 18 -17.21 26.00 20.03
C MET A 18 -18.60 26.34 19.46
N LYS A 19 -19.12 27.54 19.74
CA LYS A 19 -20.40 28.02 19.19
C LYS A 19 -20.31 28.40 17.70
N ASP A 20 -19.13 28.79 17.24
CA ASP A 20 -18.93 29.33 15.88
C ASP A 20 -18.09 28.40 14.99
N PHE A 21 -17.20 27.59 15.59
CA PHE A 21 -16.41 26.59 14.86
C PHE A 21 -16.38 25.25 15.61
N ASN A 22 -16.88 24.20 14.97
CA ASN A 22 -17.01 22.88 15.59
C ASN A 22 -15.72 22.06 15.37
N HIS A 23 -15.08 21.56 16.42
CA HIS A 23 -13.79 20.83 16.31
C HIS A 23 -13.85 19.58 15.40
N SER A 24 -15.05 19.09 15.10
CA SER A 24 -15.30 18.00 14.15
C SER A 24 -14.76 18.28 12.74
N TYR A 25 -14.59 19.54 12.33
CA TYR A 25 -14.05 19.87 10.99
C TYR A 25 -12.57 19.50 10.81
N HIS A 26 -11.80 19.35 11.89
CA HIS A 26 -10.44 18.81 11.81
C HIS A 26 -10.42 17.32 11.44
N ALA A 27 -11.47 16.56 11.78
CA ALA A 27 -11.52 15.13 11.48
C ALA A 27 -11.52 14.86 9.97
N CYS A 28 -12.26 15.65 9.18
CA CYS A 28 -12.28 15.52 7.70
C CYS A 28 -10.88 15.67 7.10
N GLY A 29 -10.10 16.65 7.57
CA GLY A 29 -8.74 16.84 7.11
C GLY A 29 -7.81 15.68 7.51
N VAL A 30 -7.92 15.17 8.75
CA VAL A 30 -7.15 14.00 9.21
C VAL A 30 -7.48 12.74 8.38
N ILE A 31 -8.76 12.48 8.13
CA ILE A 31 -9.16 11.33 7.31
C ILE A 31 -8.67 11.46 5.87
N ALA A 32 -8.68 12.68 5.32
CA ALA A 32 -8.11 12.95 4.00
C ALA A 32 -6.58 12.74 3.95
N THR A 33 -5.85 13.00 5.05
CA THR A 33 -4.38 12.76 5.12
C THR A 33 -4.09 11.27 5.00
N ILE A 34 -4.82 10.48 5.81
CA ILE A 34 -4.67 9.03 5.93
C ILE A 34 -5.04 8.37 4.60
N ALA A 35 -6.10 8.82 3.94
CA ALA A 35 -6.50 8.32 2.63
C ALA A 35 -5.43 8.55 1.56
N PHE A 36 -4.76 9.71 1.56
CA PHE A 36 -3.68 10.00 0.62
C PHE A 36 -2.44 9.12 0.86
N LEU A 37 -2.04 8.97 2.13
CA LEU A 37 -0.94 8.09 2.53
C LEU A 37 -1.24 6.62 2.21
N ALA A 38 -2.47 6.16 2.44
CA ALA A 38 -2.90 4.81 2.11
C ALA A 38 -2.80 4.55 0.59
N ARG A 39 -3.17 5.51 -0.26
CA ARG A 39 -3.03 5.38 -1.73
C ARG A 39 -1.56 5.24 -2.17
N ILE A 40 -0.65 6.01 -1.57
CA ILE A 40 0.79 5.92 -1.84
C ILE A 40 1.33 4.57 -1.34
N TRP A 41 0.95 4.15 -0.15
CA TRP A 41 1.39 2.88 0.45
C TRP A 41 0.97 1.68 -0.39
N LEU A 42 -0.25 1.69 -0.94
CA LEU A 42 -0.73 0.65 -1.85
C LEU A 42 0.09 0.59 -3.15
N PHE A 43 0.51 1.73 -3.68
CA PHE A 43 1.36 1.78 -4.88
C PHE A 43 2.77 1.24 -4.59
N ILE A 44 3.38 1.65 -3.48
CA ILE A 44 4.69 1.16 -3.04
C ILE A 44 4.64 -0.35 -2.78
N GLY A 45 3.62 -0.84 -2.08
CA GLY A 45 3.44 -2.27 -1.82
C GLY A 45 3.35 -3.10 -3.11
N PHE A 46 2.70 -2.57 -4.14
CA PHE A 46 2.64 -3.21 -5.46
C PHE A 46 4.02 -3.26 -6.14
N MET A 47 4.78 -2.15 -6.12
CA MET A 47 6.14 -2.11 -6.67
C MET A 47 7.09 -3.07 -5.93
N LEU A 48 7.00 -3.13 -4.60
CA LEU A 48 7.80 -4.04 -3.79
C LEU A 48 7.45 -5.51 -4.06
N ALA A 49 6.17 -5.84 -4.25
CA ALA A 49 5.75 -7.20 -4.58
C ALA A 49 6.29 -7.65 -5.96
N PHE A 50 6.31 -6.75 -6.94
CA PHE A 50 6.92 -7.01 -8.24
C PHE A 50 8.46 -7.14 -8.16
N GLY A 51 9.11 -6.26 -7.40
CA GLY A 51 10.55 -6.36 -7.13
C GLY A 51 10.95 -7.66 -6.42
N SER A 52 10.12 -8.12 -5.47
CA SER A 52 10.32 -9.38 -4.76
C SER A 52 10.28 -10.59 -5.69
N LEU A 53 9.40 -10.58 -6.71
CA LEU A 53 9.38 -11.61 -7.74
C LEU A 53 10.70 -11.65 -8.50
N ILE A 54 11.15 -10.52 -9.05
CA ILE A 54 12.42 -10.47 -9.81
C ILE A 54 13.60 -10.96 -8.96
N ALA A 55 13.67 -10.55 -7.69
CA ALA A 55 14.69 -11.01 -6.75
C ALA A 55 14.60 -12.51 -6.49
N SER A 56 13.40 -13.08 -6.36
CA SER A 56 13.21 -14.51 -6.17
C SER A 56 13.62 -15.34 -7.39
N MET A 57 13.36 -14.83 -8.61
CA MET A 57 13.83 -15.43 -9.87
C MET A 57 15.35 -15.45 -9.93
N TRP A 58 15.99 -14.36 -9.52
CA TRP A 58 17.46 -14.29 -9.43
C TRP A 58 18.03 -15.30 -8.42
N ILE A 59 17.42 -15.43 -7.24
CA ILE A 59 17.87 -16.39 -6.23
C ILE A 59 17.70 -17.83 -6.73
N LEU A 60 16.58 -18.16 -7.37
CA LEU A 60 16.31 -19.49 -7.92
C LEU A 60 17.35 -19.84 -9.00
N PHE A 61 17.49 -19.00 -10.02
CA PHE A 61 18.35 -19.31 -11.16
C PHE A 61 19.84 -19.09 -10.87
N GLY A 62 20.21 -17.97 -10.26
CA GLY A 62 21.61 -17.63 -9.97
C GLY A 62 22.19 -18.34 -8.74
N GLY A 63 21.35 -18.65 -7.75
CA GLY A 63 21.78 -19.29 -6.50
C GLY A 63 21.73 -20.81 -6.50
N TYR A 64 20.71 -21.39 -7.15
CA TYR A 64 20.45 -22.84 -7.07
C TYR A 64 20.59 -23.57 -8.42
N VAL A 65 20.08 -23.01 -9.52
CA VAL A 65 20.13 -23.69 -10.84
C VAL A 65 21.51 -23.57 -11.50
N ALA A 66 22.07 -22.36 -11.59
CA ALA A 66 23.34 -22.12 -12.28
C ALA A 66 24.59 -22.60 -11.50
N LYS A 67 24.45 -22.84 -10.19
CA LYS A 67 25.54 -23.33 -9.32
C LYS A 67 25.46 -24.84 -9.05
N GLU A 68 24.56 -25.56 -9.73
CA GLU A 68 24.38 -27.02 -9.63
C GLU A 68 24.40 -27.54 -8.19
N LYS A 69 23.69 -26.88 -7.27
CA LYS A 69 23.59 -27.40 -5.90
C LYS A 69 22.66 -28.61 -5.87
N ASP A 70 23.07 -29.66 -5.17
CA ASP A 70 22.25 -30.87 -4.94
C ASP A 70 20.89 -30.57 -4.29
N ILE A 71 20.77 -29.41 -3.64
CA ILE A 71 19.61 -29.03 -2.84
C ILE A 71 18.98 -27.74 -3.39
N VAL A 72 18.00 -27.88 -4.29
CA VAL A 72 17.35 -26.78 -5.03
C VAL A 72 16.01 -26.32 -4.40
N TYR A 73 15.41 -27.15 -3.53
CA TYR A 73 14.11 -26.86 -2.90
C TYR A 73 13.98 -25.49 -2.20
N PRO A 74 15.02 -24.89 -1.57
CA PRO A 74 14.86 -23.61 -0.89
C PRO A 74 14.62 -22.47 -1.89
N GLY A 75 15.28 -22.50 -3.06
CA GLY A 75 15.05 -21.52 -4.11
C GLY A 75 13.63 -21.59 -4.67
N ILE A 76 13.14 -22.82 -4.88
CA ILE A 76 11.78 -23.06 -5.37
C ILE A 76 10.74 -22.57 -4.34
N ALA A 77 10.95 -22.84 -3.05
CA ALA A 77 10.06 -22.39 -1.99
C ALA A 77 9.95 -20.86 -1.92
N VAL A 78 11.08 -20.14 -2.01
CA VAL A 78 11.11 -18.67 -1.99
C VAL A 78 10.44 -18.06 -3.22
N PHE A 79 10.61 -18.68 -4.39
CA PHE A 79 9.91 -18.28 -5.61
C PHE A 79 8.38 -18.44 -5.45
N PHE A 80 7.91 -19.62 -5.05
CA PHE A 80 6.48 -19.89 -4.94
C PHE A 80 5.82 -19.07 -3.85
N GLN A 81 6.50 -18.83 -2.73
CA GLN A 81 6.01 -17.95 -1.67
C GLN A 81 5.77 -16.53 -2.20
N ASN A 82 6.74 -15.96 -2.91
CA ASN A 82 6.60 -14.62 -3.50
C ASN A 82 5.56 -14.57 -4.62
N ALA A 83 5.46 -15.63 -5.43
CA ALA A 83 4.41 -15.79 -6.44
C ALA A 83 3.01 -15.79 -5.83
N PHE A 84 2.78 -16.59 -4.79
CA PHE A 84 1.45 -16.67 -4.17
C PHE A 84 1.06 -15.40 -3.42
N ILE A 85 2.00 -14.70 -2.78
CA ILE A 85 1.73 -13.40 -2.17
C ILE A 85 1.36 -12.37 -3.24
N PHE A 86 2.07 -12.34 -4.36
CA PHE A 86 1.79 -11.41 -5.46
C PHE A 86 0.42 -11.69 -6.11
N PHE A 87 0.14 -12.96 -6.47
CA PHE A 87 -1.13 -13.34 -7.06
C PHE A 87 -2.29 -13.18 -6.08
N GLY A 88 -2.10 -13.51 -4.79
CA GLY A 88 -3.09 -13.26 -3.74
C GLY A 88 -3.41 -11.77 -3.59
N GLY A 89 -2.39 -10.90 -3.64
CA GLY A 89 -2.58 -9.44 -3.66
C GLY A 89 -3.31 -8.93 -4.91
N LEU A 90 -3.04 -9.51 -6.08
CA LEU A 90 -3.76 -9.20 -7.32
C LEU A 90 -5.23 -9.63 -7.25
N VAL A 91 -5.50 -10.86 -6.81
CA VAL A 91 -6.88 -11.38 -6.64
C VAL A 91 -7.63 -10.55 -5.60
N PHE A 92 -6.99 -10.14 -4.51
CA PHE A 92 -7.63 -9.26 -3.52
C PHE A 92 -7.96 -7.87 -4.10
N LYS A 93 -7.07 -7.31 -4.93
CA LYS A 93 -7.27 -5.97 -5.51
C LYS A 93 -8.29 -5.97 -6.66
N PHE A 94 -8.26 -6.97 -7.54
CA PHE A 94 -9.11 -7.04 -8.74
C PHE A 94 -10.34 -7.94 -8.56
N GLY A 95 -10.37 -8.81 -7.55
CA GLY A 95 -11.49 -9.71 -7.27
C GLY A 95 -12.60 -9.08 -6.42
N ARG A 96 -12.37 -7.91 -5.82
CA ARG A 96 -13.44 -7.13 -5.18
C ARG A 96 -14.40 -6.62 -6.25
N THR A 97 -15.54 -7.29 -6.37
CA THR A 97 -16.64 -6.99 -7.31
C THR A 97 -17.68 -6.02 -6.72
N GLU A 98 -17.38 -5.39 -5.59
CA GLU A 98 -18.31 -4.50 -4.87
C GLU A 98 -18.70 -3.24 -5.66
N ASP A 99 -17.94 -2.88 -6.71
CA ASP A 99 -18.25 -1.74 -7.59
C ASP A 99 -19.13 -2.11 -8.81
N LEU A 100 -19.53 -3.37 -8.99
CA LEU A 100 -20.42 -3.78 -10.11
C LEU A 100 -21.92 -3.65 -9.80
N TRP A 101 -22.29 -3.33 -8.56
CA TRP A 101 -23.68 -3.20 -8.12
C TRP A 101 -24.07 -1.76 -7.73
N GLN A 102 -23.48 -0.76 -8.41
CA GLN A 102 -23.94 0.64 -8.39
C GLN A 102 -24.28 1.13 -9.80
#